data_AF-A0A6G4X0H3-F1
#
_entry.id   AF-A0A6G4X0H3-F1
#
_cell.length_a   1.000
_cell.length_b   1.000
_cell.length_c   1.000
_cell.angle_alpha   90.00
_cell.angle_beta   90.00
_cell.angle_gamma   90.00
#
_symmetry.space_group_name_H-M   'P 1'
#
loop_
_entity.id
_entity.type
_entity.pdbx_description
1 polymer ?
#
loop_
_entity_poly.entity_id
_entity_poly.type
_entity_poly.pdbx_seq_one_letter_code
_entity_poly.pdbx_strand_id
1 'polypeptide(L)' 'MSEPTQKQPPERLVTARDGMVWTLRATRRDGEGLYAPEDVKDCPRWVMARGSELVAEHGARPVEVA' A
#
# COMPACT_ATOMS: atom_id res chain seq x y z
N MET A 1 -23.23 -10.52 -15.84
CA MET A 1 -22.89 -9.46 -14.88
C MET A 1 -21.41 -9.62 -14.58
N SER A 2 -20.55 -8.84 -15.24
CA SER A 2 -19.11 -8.87 -14.96
C SER A 2 -18.81 -7.69 -14.07
N GLU A 3 -18.45 -7.98 -12.83
CA GLU A 3 -18.00 -6.99 -11.84
C GLU A 3 -16.91 -6.12 -12.49
N PRO A 4 -17.00 -4.79 -12.40
CA PRO A 4 -15.84 -3.97 -12.67
C PRO A 4 -14.87 -4.25 -11.53
N THR A 5 -13.89 -5.13 -11.75
CA THR A 5 -12.71 -5.22 -10.89
C THR A 5 -11.97 -3.89 -11.03
N GLN A 6 -12.48 -2.85 -10.37
CA GLN A 6 -11.63 -1.78 -9.90
C GLN A 6 -10.54 -2.50 -9.12
N LYS A 7 -9.30 -2.47 -9.63
CA LYS A 7 -8.13 -3.02 -8.95
C LYS A 7 -7.95 -2.24 -7.66
N GLN A 8 -8.68 -2.62 -6.63
CA GLN A 8 -8.56 -2.02 -5.31
C GLN A 8 -7.11 -2.28 -4.87
N PRO A 9 -6.37 -1.24 -4.46
CA PRO A 9 -5.01 -1.42 -4.00
C PRO A 9 -5.01 -2.41 -2.82
N PRO A 10 -3.99 -3.28 -2.73
CA PRO A 10 -3.92 -4.26 -1.65
C PRO A 10 -3.87 -3.54 -0.30
N GLU A 11 -4.55 -4.09 0.70
CA GLU A 11 -4.63 -3.48 2.04
C GLU A 11 -3.28 -3.43 2.74
N ARG A 12 -2.38 -4.37 2.43
CA ARG A 12 -1.03 -4.46 3.01
C ARG A 12 0.02 -4.77 1.95
N LEU A 13 1.16 -4.13 2.10
CA LEU A 13 2.40 -4.38 1.36
C LEU A 13 3.51 -4.72 2.36
N VAL A 14 4.41 -5.64 2.02
CA VAL A 14 5.60 -5.94 2.83
C VAL A 14 6.84 -5.74 2.00
N THR A 15 7.85 -5.03 2.51
CA THR A 15 9.13 -4.91 1.81
C THR A 15 9.96 -6.18 1.98
N ALA A 16 10.62 -6.60 0.90
CA ALA A 16 11.46 -7.79 0.92
C ALA A 16 12.79 -7.57 1.67
N ARG A 17 13.19 -6.31 1.89
CA ARG A 17 14.52 -5.97 2.44
C ARG A 17 14.57 -6.09 3.95
N ASP A 18 13.54 -5.61 4.63
CA ASP A 18 13.48 -5.51 6.09
C ASP A 18 12.25 -6.21 6.69
N GLY A 19 11.34 -6.73 5.86
CA GLY A 19 10.08 -7.30 6.31
C GLY A 19 9.09 -6.26 6.84
N MET A 20 9.35 -4.97 6.64
CA MET A 20 8.50 -3.89 7.12
C MET A 20 7.12 -3.96 6.45
N VAL A 21 6.09 -3.95 7.29
CA VAL A 21 4.69 -3.96 6.86
C VAL A 21 4.21 -2.53 6.65
N TRP A 22 3.67 -2.29 5.47
CA TRP A 22 3.05 -1.05 5.04
C TRP A 22 1.55 -1.29 4.88
N THR A 23 0.75 -0.45 5.50
CA THR A 23 -0.72 -0.54 5.52
C THR A 23 -1.31 0.55 4.65
N LEU A 24 -2.32 0.20 3.85
CA LEU A 24 -3.07 1.16 3.05
C LEU A 24 -3.82 2.11 3.99
N ARG A 25 -3.57 3.42 3.88
CA ARG A 25 -4.20 4.45 4.70
C ARG A 25 -5.16 5.33 3.91
N ALA A 26 -4.91 5.49 2.61
CA ALA A 26 -5.78 6.26 1.73
C ALA A 26 -5.61 5.80 0.29
N THR A 27 -6.63 6.06 -0.54
CA THR A 27 -6.55 5.88 -1.99
C THR A 27 -6.74 7.23 -2.66
N ARG A 28 -5.89 7.54 -3.62
CA ARG A 28 -5.99 8.74 -4.45
C ARG A 28 -7.10 8.58 -5.49
N ARG A 29 -7.54 9.69 -6.07
CA ARG A 29 -8.60 9.70 -7.10
C ARG A 29 -8.21 8.89 -8.36
N ASP A 30 -6.93 8.78 -8.66
CA ASP A 30 -6.37 8.00 -9.77
C ASP A 30 -6.30 6.49 -9.48
N GLY A 31 -6.71 6.04 -8.28
CA GLY A 31 -6.66 4.64 -7.86
C GLY A 31 -5.35 4.23 -7.20
N GLU A 32 -4.38 5.15 -7.03
CA GLU A 32 -3.12 4.85 -6.37
C GLU A 32 -3.29 4.76 -4.84
N GLY A 33 -2.80 3.68 -4.24
CA GLY A 33 -2.77 3.50 -2.79
C GLY A 33 -1.64 4.28 -2.13
N LEU A 34 -1.95 4.96 -1.02
CA LEU A 34 -1.01 5.61 -0.12
C LEU A 34 -0.88 4.79 1.15
N TYR A 35 0.36 4.49 1.50
CA TYR A 35 0.73 3.57 2.54
C TYR A 35 1.56 4.24 3.62
N ALA A 36 1.40 3.77 4.85
CA ALA A 36 2.27 4.11 5.97
C ALA A 36 2.68 2.82 6.70
N PRO A 37 3.83 2.80 7.38
CA PRO A 37 4.22 1.65 8.18
C PRO A 37 3.15 1.31 9.24
N GLU A 38 2.96 0.02 9.52
CA GLU A 38 1.95 -0.45 10.49
C GLU A 38 2.14 0.19 11.88
N ASP A 39 3.39 0.36 12.30
CA ASP A 39 3.76 0.94 13.60
C ASP A 39 3.51 2.46 13.71
N VAL A 40 3.23 3.14 12.59
CA VAL A 40 2.98 4.59 12.59
C VAL A 40 1.47 4.84 12.76
N LYS A 41 1.11 5.41 13.91
CA LYS A 41 -0.29 5.74 14.26
C LYS A 41 -0.79 6.99 13.55
N ASP A 42 -0.01 8.06 13.59
CA ASP A 42 -0.33 9.34 12.95
C ASP A 42 0.67 9.62 11.84
N CYS A 43 0.23 9.42 10.58
CA CYS A 43 1.02 9.73 9.40
C CYS A 43 0.24 10.70 8.51
N PRO A 44 0.70 11.95 8.33
CA PRO A 44 0.03 12.88 7.44
C PRO A 44 0.17 12.43 5.97
N ARG A 45 -0.85 12.71 5.15
CA ARG A 45 -0.95 12.20 3.76
C ARG A 45 0.26 12.51 2.87
N TRP A 46 0.96 13.62 3.11
CA TRP A 46 2.13 14.04 2.32
C TRP A 46 3.42 13.30 2.68
N VAL A 47 3.41 12.50 3.76
CA VAL A 47 4.51 11.62 4.18
C VAL A 47 4.26 10.16 3.77
N MET A 48 3.02 9.81 3.41
CA MET A 48 2.67 8.46 2.98
C MET A 48 3.39 8.08 1.69
N ALA A 49 3.89 6.86 1.63
CA ALA A 49 4.53 6.31 0.45
C ALA A 49 3.49 5.81 -0.56
N ARG A 50 3.78 5.97 -1.85
CA ARG A 50 2.93 5.42 -2.91
C ARG A 50 3.17 3.92 -3.03
N GLY A 51 2.11 3.15 -3.22
CA GLY A 51 2.23 1.69 -3.40
C GLY A 51 3.11 1.32 -4.58
N SER A 52 3.04 2.08 -5.68
CA SER A 52 3.88 1.92 -6.87
C SER A 52 5.37 2.07 -6.55
N GLU A 53 5.71 3.07 -5.76
CA GLU A 53 7.07 3.39 -5.32
C GLU A 53 7.62 2.34 -4.35
N LEU A 54 6.79 1.87 -3.40
CA LEU A 54 7.18 0.79 -2.50
C LEU A 54 7.51 -0.50 -3.26
N VAL A 55 6.75 -0.84 -4.29
CA VAL A 55 7.02 -2.02 -5.12
C VAL A 55 8.29 -1.83 -5.95
N ALA A 56 8.45 -0.66 -6.58
CA ALA A 56 9.58 -0.38 -7.47
C ALA A 56 10.92 -0.21 -6.75
N GLU A 57 10.94 0.56 -5.65
CA GLU A 57 12.17 0.95 -4.96
C GLU A 57 12.51 0.02 -3.80
N HIS A 58 11.49 -0.48 -3.08
CA HIS A 58 11.66 -1.31 -1.89
C HIS A 58 11.35 -2.80 -2.13
N GLY A 59 10.96 -3.16 -3.36
CA GLY A 59 10.58 -4.53 -3.70
C GLY A 59 9.39 -5.02 -2.89
N ALA A 60 8.50 -4.10 -2.49
CA ALA A 60 7.34 -4.45 -1.68
C ALA A 60 6.36 -5.34 -2.44
N ARG A 61 5.71 -6.25 -1.73
CA ARG A 61 4.77 -7.22 -2.31
C ARG A 61 3.46 -7.22 -1.53
N PRO A 62 2.30 -7.41 -2.20
CA PRO A 62 1.03 -7.61 -1.54
C PRO A 62 1.09 -8.78 -0.58
N VAL A 63 0.48 -8.63 0.58
CA VAL A 63 0.28 -9.74 1.53
C VAL A 63 -1.21 -10.04 1.56
N GLU A 64 -1.57 -11.27 1.22
CA GLU A 64 -2.93 -11.75 1.43
C GLU A 64 -3.10 -12.01 2.93
N VAL A 65 -3.94 -11.22 3.59
CA VAL A 65 -4.42 -11.55 4.93
C VAL A 65 -5.52 -12.60 4.77
N ALA A 66 -5.25 -13.79 5.30
CA ALA A 66 -6.20 -14.91 5.35
C ALA A 66 -7.35 -14.63 6.34
#